data_AF-A0A8S1X6L5-F1
#
_entry.id   AF-A0A8S1X6L5-F1
#
_cell.length_a   1.000
_cell.length_b   1.000
_cell.length_c   1.000
_cell.angle_alpha   90.00
_cell.angle_beta   90.00
_cell.angle_gamma   90.00
#
_symmetry.space_group_name_H-M   'P 1'
#
loop_
_entity.id
_entity.type
_entity.pdbx_description
1 polymer ?
#
loop_
_entity_poly.entity_id
_entity_poly.type
_entity_poly.pdbx_seq_one_letter_code
_entity_poly.pdbx_strand_id
1 'polypeptide(L)'
;MENYSSTYLIFLLVIISISQIQSQTLDEIKAQIVNEWKSIALELVPLDQGNQVQPTYERRLWNFISDSEFSMKIEVFNDRSGSNRLQTFEGSGIITYQGESNVIQGAFLCQFHLNKTFILTLHTDDLVLQFNQIQNGGITWTKDKPQDITLLPVPAFNKLAGQYLIAYDLIYIRNNYLYMGDVDALGNMASIDEPPRGLCAPLIPSNDDITPLTLDELKEEIVKGVWTSLAKEVRPGLNSEGQVTTSFQTRKFTFPDDSSFTLIVSSYPGPGQTESLMDIEIIGDLIWEEDASAVVPGAQFAQFVVNEFYLTPKTDQMVQNFNQNLPQDLDPFQLNQKANLTKKDFPAFGLSKDTQIKENDLLYQRENRLYLGARPVDGRRPFPTERRTYSLSDDLIDPERSASFAYIIMLNILIFSIWI
;
A
#
# COMPACT_ATOMS: atom_id res chain seq x y z
N MET A 1 -7.10 15.40 -58.80
CA MET A 1 -6.13 15.93 -57.82
C MET A 1 -6.87 16.81 -56.83
N GLU A 2 -7.79 16.22 -56.05
CA GLU A 2 -8.54 16.92 -55.00
C GLU A 2 -8.83 15.93 -53.86
N ASN A 3 -8.63 16.41 -52.63
CA ASN A 3 -9.28 15.99 -51.38
C ASN A 3 -8.99 14.60 -50.79
N TYR A 4 -7.73 14.27 -50.51
CA TYR A 4 -7.36 13.16 -49.59
C TYR A 4 -6.47 13.61 -48.40
N SER A 5 -6.40 14.91 -48.09
CA SER A 5 -5.45 15.45 -47.09
C SER A 5 -6.04 15.64 -45.68
N SER A 6 -7.36 15.67 -45.50
CA SER A 6 -7.98 15.98 -44.21
C SER A 6 -8.25 14.76 -43.31
N THR A 7 -8.40 13.56 -43.87
CA THR A 7 -8.75 12.36 -43.10
C THR A 7 -7.56 11.78 -42.33
N TYR A 8 -6.34 11.93 -42.84
CA TYR A 8 -5.12 11.48 -42.16
C TYR A 8 -4.71 12.39 -41.00
N LEU A 9 -5.06 13.68 -41.03
CA LEU A 9 -4.75 14.62 -39.96
C LEU A 9 -5.63 14.41 -38.71
N ILE A 10 -6.88 13.95 -38.91
CA ILE A 10 -7.79 13.61 -37.81
C ILE A 10 -7.36 12.29 -37.14
N PHE A 11 -6.89 11.30 -37.92
CA PHE A 11 -6.35 10.05 -37.36
C PHE A 11 -5.05 10.26 -36.56
N LEU A 12 -4.22 11.24 -36.94
CA LEU A 12 -2.97 11.53 -36.22
C LEU A 12 -3.20 12.29 -34.90
N LEU A 13 -4.26 13.11 -34.81
CA LEU A 13 -4.63 13.82 -33.57
C LEU A 13 -5.27 12.91 -32.50
N VAL A 14 -5.86 11.77 -32.90
CA VAL A 14 -6.42 10.79 -31.97
C VAL A 14 -5.34 9.92 -31.31
N ILE A 15 -4.19 9.72 -31.97
CA ILE A 15 -3.09 8.86 -31.48
C ILE A 15 -2.21 9.57 -30.42
N ILE A 16 -2.28 10.91 -30.34
CA ILE A 16 -1.66 11.68 -29.24
C ILE A 16 -2.71 11.99 -28.16
N SER A 17 -3.67 11.09 -27.96
CA SER A 17 -4.29 10.93 -26.65
C SER A 17 -3.29 10.14 -25.81
N ILE A 18 -2.13 10.74 -25.51
CA ILE A 18 -1.29 10.29 -24.42
C ILE A 18 -2.28 10.16 -23.27
N SER A 19 -2.43 8.95 -22.74
CA SER A 19 -3.08 8.66 -21.48
C SER A 19 -2.32 9.42 -20.40
N GLN A 20 -2.47 10.74 -20.40
CA GLN A 20 -2.26 11.56 -19.23
C GLN A 20 -3.18 10.90 -18.22
N ILE A 21 -2.56 10.32 -17.20
CA ILE A 21 -3.26 9.87 -16.01
C ILE A 21 -3.96 11.13 -15.52
N GLN A 22 -5.22 11.31 -15.93
CA GLN A 22 -5.98 12.49 -15.58
C GLN A 22 -6.17 12.39 -14.08
N SER A 23 -5.55 13.32 -13.35
CA SER A 23 -5.72 13.42 -11.92
C SER A 23 -7.22 13.55 -11.65
N GLN A 24 -7.74 12.71 -10.77
CA GLN A 24 -9.15 12.76 -10.43
C GLN A 24 -9.49 14.11 -9.83
N THR A 25 -10.61 14.67 -10.27
CA THR A 25 -11.19 15.86 -9.69
C THR A 25 -11.92 15.52 -8.39
N LEU A 26 -12.12 16.52 -7.54
CA LEU A 26 -12.87 16.33 -6.30
C LEU A 26 -14.31 15.85 -6.57
N ASP A 27 -14.95 16.38 -7.61
CA ASP A 27 -16.32 16.01 -7.98
C ASP A 27 -16.40 14.53 -8.40
N GLU A 28 -15.39 14.03 -9.12
CA GLU A 28 -15.31 12.60 -9.47
C GLU A 28 -15.11 11.71 -8.24
N ILE A 29 -14.28 12.13 -7.27
CA ILE A 29 -14.12 11.41 -6.00
C ILE A 29 -15.46 11.36 -5.24
N LYS A 30 -16.12 12.51 -5.09
CA LYS A 30 -17.41 12.62 -4.39
C LYS A 30 -18.51 11.79 -5.03
N ALA A 31 -18.53 11.70 -6.37
CA ALA A 31 -19.49 10.88 -7.09
C ALA A 31 -19.25 9.37 -6.90
N GLN A 32 -17.99 8.96 -6.72
CA GLN A 32 -17.60 7.55 -6.61
C GLN A 32 -17.56 7.02 -5.16
N ILE A 33 -17.32 7.88 -4.16
CA ILE A 33 -17.08 7.45 -2.78
C ILE A 33 -18.31 6.84 -2.11
N VAL A 34 -19.52 7.22 -2.55
CA VAL A 34 -20.79 6.81 -1.94
C VAL A 34 -21.04 5.32 -2.17
N ASN A 35 -20.55 4.51 -1.25
CA ASN A 35 -20.65 3.06 -1.25
C ASN A 35 -20.29 2.51 0.14
N GLU A 36 -20.52 1.21 0.33
CA GLU A 36 -19.91 0.44 1.40
C GLU A 36 -18.61 -0.19 0.88
N TRP A 37 -17.52 0.02 1.61
CA TRP A 37 -16.16 -0.39 1.29
C TRP A 37 -15.58 -1.22 2.42
N LYS A 38 -14.96 -2.35 2.11
CA LYS A 38 -14.34 -3.27 3.07
C LYS A 38 -12.89 -3.52 2.73
N SER A 39 -12.05 -3.76 3.74
CA SER A 39 -10.66 -4.16 3.50
C SER A 39 -10.62 -5.44 2.68
N ILE A 40 -9.75 -5.45 1.67
CA ILE A 40 -9.49 -6.63 0.83
C ILE A 40 -8.76 -7.74 1.60
N ALA A 41 -8.00 -7.36 2.63
CA ALA A 41 -7.22 -8.22 3.50
C ALA A 41 -7.12 -7.58 4.91
N LEU A 42 -6.49 -8.28 5.86
CA LEU A 42 -6.04 -7.63 7.09
C LEU A 42 -4.89 -6.67 6.77
N GLU A 43 -4.92 -5.48 7.35
CA GLU A 43 -3.91 -4.44 7.11
C GLU A 43 -2.91 -4.44 8.26
N LEU A 44 -1.62 -4.48 7.95
CA LEU A 44 -0.58 -4.45 8.98
C LEU A 44 -0.35 -3.00 9.42
N VAL A 45 -0.56 -2.73 10.71
CA VAL A 45 -0.42 -1.41 11.30
C VAL A 45 0.65 -1.46 12.39
N PRO A 46 1.76 -0.69 12.26
CA PRO A 46 2.75 -0.56 13.33
C PRO A 46 2.12 0.11 14.55
N LEU A 47 2.45 -0.39 15.74
CA LEU A 47 2.10 0.25 17.00
C LEU A 47 3.39 0.52 17.79
N ASP A 48 3.76 1.79 17.91
CA ASP A 48 4.88 2.20 18.75
C ASP A 48 4.59 1.95 20.23
N GLN A 49 5.50 1.21 20.87
CA GLN A 49 5.54 0.99 22.32
C GLN A 49 6.88 1.48 22.91
N GLY A 50 7.41 2.59 22.37
CA GLY A 50 8.65 3.22 22.78
C GLY A 50 9.87 2.65 22.05
N ASN A 51 10.55 1.68 22.65
CA ASN A 51 11.76 1.09 22.05
C ASN A 51 11.46 -0.09 21.11
N GLN A 52 10.18 -0.43 20.92
CA GLN A 52 9.74 -1.54 20.08
C GLN A 52 8.49 -1.14 19.32
N VAL A 53 8.46 -1.48 18.03
CA VAL A 53 7.24 -1.42 17.21
C VAL A 53 6.63 -2.82 17.20
N GLN A 54 5.40 -2.94 17.68
CA GLN A 54 4.64 -4.18 17.66
C GLN A 54 3.68 -4.18 16.46
N PRO A 55 3.51 -5.31 15.76
CA PRO A 55 2.53 -5.40 14.69
C PRO A 55 1.13 -5.50 15.29
N THR A 56 0.22 -4.66 14.79
CA THR A 56 -1.23 -4.87 14.92
C THR A 56 -1.82 -5.07 13.53
N TYR A 57 -3.03 -5.62 13.48
CA TYR A 57 -3.70 -5.89 12.22
C TYR A 57 -5.08 -5.25 12.25
N GLU A 58 -5.50 -4.63 11.16
CA GLU A 58 -6.79 -3.95 11.07
C GLU A 58 -7.67 -4.54 9.98
N ARG A 59 -8.98 -4.50 10.23
CA ARG A 59 -10.02 -4.71 9.21
C ARG A 59 -10.97 -3.53 9.27
N ARG A 60 -11.14 -2.87 8.13
CA ARG A 60 -11.95 -1.67 8.00
C ARG A 60 -13.20 -1.97 7.19
N LEU A 61 -14.30 -1.38 7.62
CA LEU A 61 -15.56 -1.28 6.91
C LEU A 61 -15.98 0.18 6.95
N TRP A 62 -16.10 0.81 5.79
CA TRP A 62 -16.52 2.20 5.64
C TRP A 62 -17.81 2.23 4.83
N ASN A 63 -18.79 2.98 5.29
CA ASN A 63 -20.03 3.21 4.56
C ASN A 63 -20.20 4.72 4.40
N PHE A 64 -19.92 5.22 3.19
CA PHE A 64 -20.15 6.60 2.83
C PHE A 64 -21.59 6.75 2.36
N ILE A 65 -22.42 7.33 3.21
CA ILE A 65 -23.87 7.51 3.00
C ILE A 65 -24.12 8.62 1.98
N SER A 66 -23.24 9.62 1.97
CA SER A 66 -23.18 10.70 0.99
C SER A 66 -21.72 11.12 0.80
N ASP A 67 -21.47 12.14 -0.04
CA ASP A 67 -20.15 12.75 -0.21
C ASP A 67 -19.63 13.52 1.03
N SER A 68 -20.43 13.55 2.10
CA SER A 68 -20.21 14.40 3.29
C SER A 68 -20.54 13.67 4.58
N GLU A 69 -21.13 12.47 4.52
CA GLU A 69 -21.50 11.68 5.68
C GLU A 69 -20.99 10.24 5.55
N PHE A 70 -20.49 9.71 6.66
CA PHE A 70 -19.96 8.35 6.71
C PHE A 70 -20.35 7.65 8.02
N SER A 71 -20.27 6.33 7.98
CA SER A 71 -20.09 5.47 9.14
C SER A 71 -18.91 4.54 8.91
N MET A 72 -18.29 4.09 9.99
CA MET A 72 -17.13 3.21 9.93
C MET A 72 -17.18 2.18 11.04
N LYS A 73 -16.52 1.05 10.77
CA LYS A 73 -16.15 0.04 11.75
C LYS A 73 -14.71 -0.39 11.48
N ILE A 74 -13.87 -0.34 12.51
CA ILE A 74 -12.48 -0.77 12.46
C ILE A 74 -12.28 -1.83 13.55
N GLU A 75 -11.92 -3.04 13.15
CA GLU A 75 -11.56 -4.12 14.06
C GLU A 75 -10.04 -4.25 14.10
N VAL A 76 -9.45 -4.21 15.29
CA VAL A 76 -8.00 -4.33 15.50
C VAL A 76 -7.68 -5.68 16.12
N PHE A 77 -6.62 -6.34 15.68
CA PHE A 77 -6.18 -7.67 16.10
C PHE A 77 -4.69 -7.65 16.48
N ASN A 78 -4.29 -8.53 17.40
CA ASN A 78 -2.87 -8.70 17.78
C ASN A 78 -2.17 -9.82 16.99
N ASP A 79 -2.88 -10.45 16.07
CA ASP A 79 -2.38 -11.59 15.33
C ASP A 79 -2.75 -11.49 13.85
N ARG A 80 -1.85 -12.03 13.02
CA ARG A 80 -1.99 -12.00 11.55
C ARG A 80 -3.14 -12.86 11.01
N SER A 81 -3.77 -13.71 11.83
CA SER A 81 -4.93 -14.50 11.39
C SER A 81 -6.26 -13.75 11.57
N GLY A 82 -6.26 -12.65 12.32
CA GLY A 82 -7.48 -11.90 12.65
C GLY A 82 -8.40 -12.65 13.62
N SER A 83 -7.84 -13.54 14.45
CA SER A 83 -8.61 -14.33 15.42
C SER A 83 -8.66 -13.68 16.80
N ASN A 84 -7.59 -12.98 17.19
CA ASN A 84 -7.40 -12.39 18.51
C ASN A 84 -7.66 -10.89 18.43
N ARG A 85 -8.94 -10.54 18.49
CA ARG A 85 -9.39 -9.15 18.47
C ARG A 85 -8.94 -8.41 19.73
N LEU A 86 -8.37 -7.23 19.55
CA LEU A 86 -7.95 -6.30 20.61
C LEU A 86 -9.06 -5.32 20.97
N GLN A 87 -9.53 -4.58 19.97
CA GLN A 87 -10.55 -3.54 20.13
C GLN A 87 -11.35 -3.37 18.85
N THR A 88 -12.56 -2.83 18.99
CA THR A 88 -13.41 -2.44 17.86
C THR A 88 -13.79 -0.97 18.02
N PHE A 89 -13.60 -0.20 16.96
CA PHE A 89 -14.14 1.14 16.81
C PHE A 89 -15.35 1.10 15.89
N GLU A 90 -16.42 1.75 16.29
CA GLU A 90 -17.56 2.04 15.42
C GLU A 90 -17.84 3.52 15.50
N GLY A 91 -18.12 4.17 14.39
CA GLY A 91 -18.40 5.60 14.43
C GLY A 91 -19.11 6.13 13.20
N SER A 92 -19.57 7.36 13.31
CA SER A 92 -20.21 8.06 12.22
C SER A 92 -20.07 9.57 12.40
N GLY A 93 -20.17 10.28 11.28
CA GLY A 93 -20.10 11.72 11.29
C GLY A 93 -19.93 12.30 9.90
N ILE A 94 -19.13 13.36 9.81
CA ILE A 94 -18.97 14.14 8.58
C ILE A 94 -17.54 14.07 8.04
N ILE A 95 -17.41 14.00 6.71
CA ILE A 95 -16.13 14.13 6.01
C ILE A 95 -16.03 15.52 5.38
N THR A 96 -14.87 16.15 5.48
CA THR A 96 -14.56 17.41 4.78
C THR A 96 -13.25 17.31 4.01
N TYR A 97 -13.20 17.90 2.81
CA TYR A 97 -12.05 17.81 1.91
C TYR A 97 -11.19 19.07 2.04
N GLN A 98 -9.91 18.88 2.37
CA GLN A 98 -8.95 19.95 2.67
C GLN A 98 -8.17 20.42 1.43
N GLY A 99 -8.24 19.66 0.34
CA GLY A 99 -7.55 19.95 -0.91
C GLY A 99 -6.82 18.73 -1.47
N GLU A 100 -6.19 18.91 -2.63
CA GLU A 100 -5.38 17.89 -3.27
C GLU A 100 -4.14 17.56 -2.41
N SER A 101 -3.76 16.29 -2.40
CA SER A 101 -2.53 15.82 -1.78
C SER A 101 -1.31 16.35 -2.54
N ASN A 102 -0.32 16.85 -1.80
CA ASN A 102 0.97 17.25 -2.34
C ASN A 102 1.94 16.08 -2.52
N VAL A 103 1.59 14.87 -2.06
CA VAL A 103 2.44 13.67 -2.15
C VAL A 103 1.92 12.65 -3.15
N ILE A 104 0.60 12.55 -3.33
CA ILE A 104 -0.04 11.57 -4.22
C ILE A 104 -0.99 12.30 -5.15
N GLN A 105 -0.61 12.41 -6.42
CA GLN A 105 -1.41 13.11 -7.44
C GLN A 105 -2.80 12.48 -7.59
N GLY A 106 -3.84 13.31 -7.50
CA GLY A 106 -5.25 12.89 -7.60
C GLY A 106 -5.87 12.37 -6.31
N ALA A 107 -5.08 12.24 -5.22
CA ALA A 107 -5.63 11.98 -3.89
C ALA A 107 -6.04 13.31 -3.21
N PHE A 108 -6.98 13.25 -2.28
CA PHE A 108 -7.44 14.40 -1.50
C PHE A 108 -7.23 14.17 -0.02
N LEU A 109 -6.67 15.17 0.67
CA LEU A 109 -6.60 15.19 2.12
C LEU A 109 -8.00 15.46 2.68
N CYS A 110 -8.44 14.63 3.61
CA CYS A 110 -9.76 14.67 4.20
C CYS A 110 -9.68 14.73 5.73
N GLN A 111 -10.67 15.36 6.35
CA GLN A 111 -10.93 15.32 7.79
C GLN A 111 -12.18 14.50 8.05
N PHE A 112 -12.08 13.55 8.97
CA PHE A 112 -13.17 12.72 9.46
C PHE A 112 -13.55 13.19 10.85
N HIS A 113 -14.71 13.83 10.98
CA HIS A 113 -15.24 14.28 12.25
C HIS A 113 -16.19 13.21 12.80
N LEU A 114 -15.79 12.51 13.85
CA LEU A 114 -16.62 11.53 14.55
C LEU A 114 -17.58 12.25 15.52
N ASN A 115 -18.50 13.03 14.96
CA ASN A 115 -19.36 13.95 15.69
C ASN A 115 -20.81 13.45 15.90
N LYS A 116 -21.20 12.34 15.26
CA LYS A 116 -22.52 11.72 15.48
C LYS A 116 -22.42 10.60 16.51
N THR A 117 -21.50 9.66 16.31
CA THR A 117 -21.27 8.53 17.21
C THR A 117 -19.81 8.11 17.18
N PHE A 118 -19.26 7.71 18.31
CA PHE A 118 -17.99 7.02 18.41
C PHE A 118 -18.02 6.02 19.57
N ILE A 119 -18.03 4.74 19.24
CA ILE A 119 -18.16 3.61 20.15
C ILE A 119 -16.83 2.86 20.16
N LEU A 120 -16.33 2.57 21.36
CA LEU A 120 -15.16 1.71 21.58
C LEU A 120 -15.58 0.46 22.35
N THR A 121 -15.16 -0.70 21.85
CA THR A 121 -15.26 -1.98 22.54
C THR A 121 -13.87 -2.56 22.76
N LEU A 122 -13.54 -2.94 24.00
CA LEU A 122 -12.28 -3.58 24.35
C LEU A 122 -12.48 -5.10 24.49
N HIS A 123 -11.68 -5.89 23.80
CA HIS A 123 -11.86 -7.35 23.71
C HIS A 123 -10.85 -8.16 24.53
N THR A 124 -9.92 -7.50 25.22
CA THR A 124 -8.93 -8.16 26.08
C THR A 124 -8.95 -7.61 27.50
N ASP A 125 -8.66 -8.49 28.46
CA ASP A 125 -8.59 -8.12 29.88
C ASP A 125 -7.44 -7.12 30.13
N ASP A 126 -6.33 -7.27 29.41
CA ASP A 126 -5.18 -6.37 29.49
C ASP A 126 -5.55 -4.95 29.07
N LEU A 127 -6.26 -4.77 27.95
CA LEU A 127 -6.72 -3.45 27.52
C LEU A 127 -7.74 -2.86 28.50
N VAL A 128 -8.67 -3.68 29.01
CA VAL A 128 -9.64 -3.22 30.02
C VAL A 128 -8.92 -2.74 31.28
N LEU A 129 -7.89 -3.46 31.74
CA LEU A 129 -7.08 -3.08 32.89
C LEU A 129 -6.32 -1.78 32.62
N GLN A 130 -5.64 -1.68 31.47
CA GLN A 130 -4.90 -0.47 31.07
C GLN A 130 -5.81 0.75 31.00
N PHE A 131 -6.95 0.63 30.33
CA PHE A 131 -7.91 1.71 30.26
C PHE A 131 -8.42 2.07 31.67
N ASN A 132 -8.84 1.12 32.51
CA ASN A 132 -9.32 1.42 33.86
C ASN A 132 -8.25 2.04 34.80
N GLN A 133 -6.96 1.88 34.52
CA GLN A 133 -5.89 2.55 35.26
C GLN A 133 -5.74 4.04 34.88
N ILE A 134 -6.13 4.40 33.66
CA ILE A 134 -6.15 5.78 33.18
C ILE A 134 -7.46 6.41 33.67
N GLN A 135 -7.42 7.60 34.27
CA GLN A 135 -8.63 8.30 34.72
C GLN A 135 -9.53 8.69 33.52
N ASN A 136 -10.45 7.80 33.12
CA ASN A 136 -11.29 7.98 31.93
C ASN A 136 -12.61 8.72 32.23
N GLY A 137 -12.55 9.81 32.98
CA GLY A 137 -13.71 10.67 33.24
C GLY A 137 -14.97 9.95 33.74
N GLY A 138 -14.83 8.89 34.54
CA GLY A 138 -15.94 8.15 35.13
C GLY A 138 -16.41 6.91 34.35
N ILE A 139 -15.78 6.56 33.24
CA ILE A 139 -16.03 5.28 32.55
C ILE A 139 -15.35 4.14 33.30
N THR A 140 -16.12 3.10 33.63
CA THR A 140 -15.56 1.79 33.99
C THR A 140 -15.66 0.88 32.77
N TRP A 141 -14.51 0.51 32.21
CA TRP A 141 -14.41 -0.37 31.07
C TRP A 141 -14.71 -1.82 31.47
N THR A 142 -15.42 -2.51 30.60
CA THR A 142 -15.75 -3.93 30.74
C THR A 142 -15.46 -4.60 29.41
N LYS A 143 -14.83 -5.78 29.47
CA LYS A 143 -14.51 -6.57 28.29
C LYS A 143 -15.79 -6.85 27.48
N ASP A 144 -15.69 -6.73 26.17
CA ASP A 144 -16.75 -6.97 25.18
C ASP A 144 -18.01 -6.10 25.37
N LYS A 145 -17.93 -5.02 26.16
CA LYS A 145 -19.02 -4.06 26.33
C LYS A 145 -18.75 -2.80 25.49
N PRO A 146 -19.59 -2.51 24.48
CA PRO A 146 -19.51 -1.27 23.73
C PRO A 146 -19.74 -0.07 24.65
N GLN A 147 -18.90 0.96 24.50
CA GLN A 147 -19.01 2.22 25.22
C GLN A 147 -19.04 3.38 24.24
N ASP A 148 -20.10 4.19 24.30
CA ASP A 148 -20.18 5.43 23.53
C ASP A 148 -19.28 6.49 24.17
N ILE A 149 -18.22 6.85 23.47
CA ILE A 149 -17.21 7.83 23.88
C ILE A 149 -17.29 9.13 23.07
N THR A 150 -18.39 9.35 22.33
CA THR A 150 -18.56 10.52 21.45
C THR A 150 -18.24 11.83 22.16
N LEU A 151 -18.78 12.02 23.37
CA LEU A 151 -18.57 13.24 24.17
C LEU A 151 -17.74 13.01 25.44
N LEU A 152 -17.38 11.76 25.74
CA LEU A 152 -16.63 11.43 26.95
C LEU A 152 -15.13 11.70 26.74
N PRO A 153 -14.40 12.11 27.79
CA PRO A 153 -12.96 12.21 27.72
C PRO A 153 -12.34 10.80 27.64
N VAL A 154 -11.37 10.63 26.75
CA VAL A 154 -10.60 9.39 26.64
C VAL A 154 -9.13 9.77 26.50
N PRO A 155 -8.37 9.87 27.62
CA PRO A 155 -6.98 10.32 27.60
C PRO A 155 -6.08 9.45 26.72
N ALA A 156 -6.40 8.15 26.55
CA ALA A 156 -5.69 7.27 25.62
C ALA A 156 -5.71 7.77 24.16
N PHE A 157 -6.68 8.60 23.78
CA PHE A 157 -6.78 9.25 22.47
C PHE A 157 -6.52 10.76 22.54
N ASN A 158 -5.96 11.26 23.64
CA ASN A 158 -5.82 12.70 23.91
C ASN A 158 -7.13 13.49 23.76
N LYS A 159 -8.28 12.83 23.97
CA LYS A 159 -9.62 13.39 23.75
C LYS A 159 -10.16 13.99 25.04
N LEU A 160 -10.48 15.29 25.04
CA LEU A 160 -11.12 15.96 26.19
C LEU A 160 -12.65 15.80 26.16
N ALA A 161 -13.28 16.07 27.30
CA ALA A 161 -14.73 16.05 27.42
C ALA A 161 -15.38 17.08 26.48
N GLY A 162 -16.43 16.68 25.77
CA GLY A 162 -17.14 17.53 24.81
C GLY A 162 -16.41 17.76 23.48
N GLN A 163 -15.19 17.23 23.30
CA GLN A 163 -14.49 17.28 22.01
C GLN A 163 -14.82 16.04 21.18
N TYR A 164 -14.98 16.22 19.87
CA TYR A 164 -15.08 15.13 18.90
C TYR A 164 -13.69 14.66 18.49
N LEU A 165 -13.56 13.37 18.16
CA LEU A 165 -12.34 12.88 17.52
C LEU A 165 -12.33 13.36 16.06
N ILE A 166 -11.20 13.94 15.64
CA ILE A 166 -10.93 14.34 14.26
C ILE A 166 -9.76 13.51 13.79
N ALA A 167 -9.94 12.76 12.71
CA ALA A 167 -8.86 12.05 12.04
C ALA A 167 -8.59 12.70 10.67
N TYR A 168 -7.33 12.68 10.25
CA TYR A 168 -6.94 13.09 8.90
C TYR A 168 -6.58 11.86 8.10
N ASP A 169 -6.97 11.84 6.83
CA ASP A 169 -6.62 10.75 5.93
C ASP A 169 -6.57 11.20 4.48
N LEU A 170 -5.96 10.41 3.61
CA LEU A 170 -6.08 10.58 2.16
C LEU A 170 -7.29 9.79 1.64
N ILE A 171 -7.94 10.31 0.61
CA ILE A 171 -8.93 9.58 -0.18
C ILE A 171 -8.49 9.61 -1.64
N TYR A 172 -8.40 8.43 -2.23
CA TYR A 172 -8.11 8.23 -3.64
C TYR A 172 -8.93 7.05 -4.16
N ILE A 173 -9.67 7.19 -5.26
CA ILE A 173 -10.54 6.12 -5.74
C ILE A 173 -10.18 5.77 -7.17
N ARG A 174 -9.54 4.62 -7.43
CA ARG A 174 -9.17 4.26 -8.80
C ARG A 174 -9.67 2.89 -9.19
N ASN A 175 -10.38 2.83 -10.32
CA ASN A 175 -10.95 1.60 -10.87
C ASN A 175 -11.82 0.86 -9.84
N ASN A 176 -12.67 1.58 -9.09
CA ASN A 176 -13.53 1.00 -8.05
C ASN A 176 -12.77 0.39 -6.85
N TYR A 177 -11.59 0.91 -6.54
CA TYR A 177 -10.86 0.66 -5.30
C TYR A 177 -10.73 1.97 -4.53
N LEU A 178 -11.11 1.98 -3.27
CA LEU A 178 -10.92 3.11 -2.37
C LEU A 178 -9.61 2.93 -1.62
N TYR A 179 -8.65 3.80 -1.90
CA TYR A 179 -7.40 3.90 -1.15
C TYR A 179 -7.55 4.96 -0.08
N MET A 180 -7.05 4.62 1.10
CA MET A 180 -6.85 5.56 2.18
C MET A 180 -5.35 5.73 2.43
N GLY A 181 -4.98 6.74 3.22
CA GLY A 181 -3.60 6.99 3.60
C GLY A 181 -3.01 5.85 4.43
N ASP A 182 -1.71 5.66 4.28
CA ASP A 182 -0.94 4.76 5.14
C ASP A 182 -0.56 5.48 6.45
N VAL A 183 -0.51 4.74 7.55
CA VAL A 183 0.06 5.27 8.80
C VAL A 183 1.57 5.43 8.67
N ASP A 184 2.19 6.27 9.49
CA ASP A 184 3.64 6.34 9.49
C ASP A 184 4.26 5.06 10.08
N ALA A 185 5.58 4.93 9.99
CA ALA A 185 6.31 3.76 10.48
C ALA A 185 6.20 3.54 12.00
N LEU A 186 5.65 4.50 12.75
CA LEU A 186 5.43 4.45 14.19
C LEU A 186 3.95 4.23 14.55
N GLY A 187 3.05 4.26 13.57
CA GLY A 187 1.61 4.18 13.81
C GLY A 187 1.01 5.49 14.33
N ASN A 188 1.68 6.63 14.13
CA ASN A 188 1.11 7.92 14.52
C ASN A 188 -0.11 8.23 13.65
N MET A 189 -1.14 8.76 14.30
CA MET A 189 -2.30 9.29 13.58
C MET A 189 -1.89 10.49 12.74
N ALA A 190 -2.36 10.52 11.49
CA ALA A 190 -2.09 11.66 10.62
C ALA A 190 -2.75 12.94 11.14
N SER A 191 -2.12 14.06 10.79
CA SER A 191 -2.60 15.41 11.11
C SER A 191 -2.56 16.29 9.86
N ILE A 192 -3.00 17.55 9.98
CA ILE A 192 -2.85 18.51 8.89
C ILE A 192 -1.38 18.84 8.60
N ASP A 193 -0.55 18.88 9.65
CA ASP A 193 0.87 19.20 9.55
C ASP A 193 1.70 17.97 9.12
N GLU A 194 1.20 16.78 9.43
CA GLU A 194 1.79 15.49 9.07
C GLU A 194 0.73 14.58 8.41
N PRO A 195 0.32 14.87 7.16
CA PRO A 195 -0.63 14.05 6.44
C PRO A 195 0.00 12.70 6.03
N PRO A 196 -0.83 11.69 5.68
CA PRO A 196 -0.31 10.41 5.20
C PRO A 196 0.61 10.60 3.99
N ARG A 197 1.69 9.83 3.93
CA ARG A 197 2.74 9.93 2.89
C ARG A 197 2.71 8.79 1.87
N GLY A 198 1.82 7.83 2.08
CA GLY A 198 1.59 6.66 1.24
C GLY A 198 0.11 6.29 1.22
N LEU A 199 -0.22 5.25 0.47
CA LEU A 199 -1.55 4.64 0.46
C LEU A 199 -1.44 3.25 1.10
N CYS A 200 -2.42 2.89 1.93
CA CYS A 200 -2.55 1.52 2.42
C CYS A 200 -3.18 0.60 1.35
N ALA A 201 -3.25 -0.69 1.62
CA ALA A 201 -3.99 -1.62 0.77
C ALA A 201 -5.44 -1.14 0.58
N PRO A 202 -5.99 -1.25 -0.64
CA PRO A 202 -7.27 -0.66 -0.93
C PRO A 202 -8.42 -1.37 -0.23
N LEU A 203 -9.48 -0.61 -0.01
CA LEU A 203 -10.81 -1.11 0.25
C LEU A 203 -11.51 -1.41 -1.08
N ILE A 204 -12.28 -2.49 -1.11
CA ILE A 204 -13.13 -2.88 -2.23
C ILE A 204 -14.61 -2.68 -1.85
N PRO A 205 -15.52 -2.54 -2.82
CA PRO A 205 -16.94 -2.48 -2.51
C PRO A 205 -17.42 -3.72 -1.75
N SER A 206 -18.37 -3.55 -0.84
CA SER A 206 -18.91 -4.69 -0.09
C SER A 206 -19.69 -5.66 -0.95
N ASN A 207 -20.36 -5.16 -1.99
CA ASN A 207 -21.09 -5.93 -3.01
C ASN A 207 -20.21 -6.48 -4.13
N ASP A 208 -18.89 -6.51 -3.92
CA ASP A 208 -17.96 -7.04 -4.89
C ASP A 208 -18.03 -8.58 -4.96
N ASP A 209 -18.48 -9.08 -6.11
CA ASP A 209 -18.70 -10.49 -6.43
C ASP A 209 -17.51 -11.14 -7.16
N ILE A 210 -16.37 -10.44 -7.31
CA ILE A 210 -15.20 -11.01 -7.98
C ILE A 210 -14.69 -12.21 -7.18
N THR A 211 -14.70 -13.36 -7.85
CA THR A 211 -14.19 -14.62 -7.30
C THR A 211 -12.66 -14.58 -7.28
N PRO A 212 -12.02 -14.97 -6.16
CA PRO A 212 -10.56 -15.09 -6.12
C PRO A 212 -10.04 -16.10 -7.14
N LEU A 213 -8.88 -15.82 -7.72
CA LEU A 213 -8.22 -16.74 -8.65
C LEU A 213 -7.79 -18.04 -7.94
N THR A 214 -7.85 -19.14 -8.68
CA THR A 214 -7.11 -20.36 -8.36
C THR A 214 -5.60 -20.14 -8.56
N LEU A 215 -4.77 -21.05 -8.06
CA LEU A 215 -3.32 -20.97 -8.27
C LEU A 215 -2.92 -20.97 -9.75
N ASP A 216 -3.56 -21.83 -10.56
CA ASP A 216 -3.24 -21.92 -11.98
C ASP A 216 -3.64 -20.64 -12.73
N GLU A 217 -4.79 -20.06 -12.39
CA GLU A 217 -5.22 -18.76 -12.94
C GLU A 217 -4.30 -17.62 -12.48
N LEU A 218 -3.88 -17.61 -11.20
CA LEU A 218 -2.94 -16.62 -10.66
C LEU A 218 -1.62 -16.65 -11.44
N LYS A 219 -1.04 -17.85 -11.64
CA LYS A 219 0.18 -18.05 -12.43
C LYS A 219 0.01 -17.51 -13.85
N GLU A 220 -1.10 -17.86 -14.51
CA GLU A 220 -1.37 -17.41 -15.87
C GLU A 220 -1.49 -15.88 -15.95
N GLU A 221 -2.15 -15.26 -14.99
CA GLU A 221 -2.37 -13.82 -14.99
C GLU A 221 -1.11 -13.01 -14.72
N ILE A 222 -0.26 -13.42 -13.78
CA ILE A 222 0.96 -12.64 -13.44
C ILE A 222 2.00 -12.60 -14.56
N VAL A 223 2.14 -13.69 -15.33
CA VAL A 223 3.09 -13.79 -16.47
C VAL A 223 2.71 -12.84 -17.60
N LYS A 224 1.42 -12.54 -17.66
CA LYS A 224 0.77 -11.91 -18.79
C LYS A 224 0.77 -10.37 -18.64
N GLY A 225 1.50 -9.81 -17.66
CA GLY A 225 1.53 -8.39 -17.34
C GLY A 225 2.87 -7.85 -16.84
N VAL A 226 2.97 -6.52 -16.79
CA VAL A 226 4.11 -5.77 -16.23
C VAL A 226 3.64 -4.94 -15.05
N TRP A 227 3.98 -5.35 -13.84
CA TRP A 227 3.34 -4.85 -12.62
C TRP A 227 4.18 -3.73 -12.00
N THR A 228 3.64 -2.51 -11.95
CA THR A 228 4.37 -1.33 -11.45
C THR A 228 3.62 -0.66 -10.30
N SER A 229 4.33 -0.22 -9.26
CA SER A 229 3.70 0.45 -8.11
C SER A 229 2.84 1.64 -8.54
N LEU A 230 1.62 1.70 -8.00
CA LEU A 230 0.71 2.83 -8.20
C LEU A 230 1.24 4.13 -7.58
N ALA A 231 1.87 4.03 -6.40
CA ALA A 231 2.45 5.14 -5.66
C ALA A 231 3.77 4.70 -5.02
N LYS A 232 4.50 5.65 -4.41
CA LYS A 232 5.67 5.30 -3.60
C LYS A 232 5.22 4.59 -2.34
N GLU A 233 5.85 3.45 -2.08
CA GLU A 233 5.67 2.65 -0.87
C GLU A 233 6.50 3.24 0.25
N VAL A 234 5.91 3.34 1.44
CA VAL A 234 6.59 3.72 2.68
C VAL A 234 7.15 2.45 3.30
N ARG A 235 8.47 2.38 3.51
CA ARG A 235 9.12 1.19 4.07
C ARG A 235 9.72 1.49 5.44
N PRO A 236 9.28 0.79 6.49
CA PRO A 236 9.95 0.86 7.78
C PRO A 236 11.32 0.18 7.67
N GLY A 237 12.30 0.71 8.39
CA GLY A 237 13.63 0.13 8.55
C GLY A 237 14.19 0.49 9.91
N LEU A 238 15.32 -0.11 10.29
CA LEU A 238 16.04 0.24 11.51
C LEU A 238 17.43 0.75 11.14
N ASN A 239 17.85 1.86 11.75
CA ASN A 239 19.24 2.29 11.66
C ASN A 239 20.16 1.44 12.56
N SER A 240 21.46 1.69 12.55
CA SER A 240 22.45 0.97 13.37
C SER A 240 22.23 1.11 14.88
N GLU A 241 21.49 2.13 15.32
CA GLU A 241 21.11 2.38 16.72
C GLU A 241 19.79 1.71 17.09
N GLY A 242 19.14 1.02 16.14
CA GLY A 242 17.84 0.38 16.33
C GLY A 242 16.64 1.34 16.29
N GLN A 243 16.84 2.59 15.83
CA GLN A 243 15.75 3.54 15.66
C GLN A 243 15.03 3.29 14.35
N VAL A 244 13.70 3.47 14.36
CA VAL A 244 12.86 3.38 13.17
C VAL A 244 13.24 4.47 12.18
N THR A 245 13.43 4.06 10.94
CA THR A 245 13.68 4.93 9.78
C THR A 245 12.65 4.61 8.71
N THR A 246 12.46 5.55 7.81
CA THR A 246 11.55 5.39 6.68
C THR A 246 12.33 5.55 5.39
N SER A 247 12.14 4.62 4.46
CA SER A 247 12.57 4.79 3.08
C SER A 247 11.36 4.77 2.15
N PHE A 248 11.53 5.35 0.96
CA PHE A 248 10.48 5.43 -0.05
C PHE A 248 10.95 4.67 -1.29
N GLN A 249 10.10 3.82 -1.84
CA GLN A 249 10.46 3.04 -3.03
C GLN A 249 9.28 2.83 -3.97
N THR A 250 9.59 2.47 -5.22
CA THR A 250 8.65 1.88 -6.17
C THR A 250 9.22 0.56 -6.66
N ARG A 251 8.34 -0.31 -7.16
CA ARG A 251 8.70 -1.62 -7.68
C ARG A 251 8.11 -1.80 -9.07
N LYS A 252 8.85 -2.52 -9.90
CA LYS A 252 8.41 -3.02 -11.20
C LYS A 252 8.75 -4.49 -11.30
N PHE A 253 7.71 -5.33 -11.35
CA PHE A 253 7.84 -6.76 -11.55
C PHE A 253 7.54 -7.14 -13.00
N THR A 254 8.24 -8.17 -13.47
CA THR A 254 7.93 -8.91 -14.68
C THR A 254 8.16 -10.38 -14.39
N PHE A 255 7.26 -11.24 -14.86
CA PHE A 255 7.34 -12.69 -14.70
C PHE A 255 7.49 -13.29 -16.10
N PRO A 256 8.71 -13.65 -16.54
CA PRO A 256 8.92 -14.22 -17.87
C PRO A 256 8.15 -15.54 -18.09
N ASP A 257 8.00 -16.31 -17.01
CA ASP A 257 7.19 -17.52 -16.90
C ASP A 257 6.71 -17.69 -15.45
N ASP A 258 6.02 -18.79 -15.15
CA ASP A 258 5.47 -19.05 -13.81
C ASP A 258 6.52 -19.48 -12.78
N SER A 259 7.80 -19.51 -13.16
CA SER A 259 8.91 -20.01 -12.34
C SER A 259 10.06 -19.02 -12.20
N SER A 260 9.93 -17.82 -12.76
CA SER A 260 10.99 -16.81 -12.76
C SER A 260 10.44 -15.39 -12.61
N PHE A 261 11.29 -14.48 -12.15
CA PHE A 261 10.92 -13.07 -12.01
C PHE A 261 12.11 -12.15 -12.27
N THR A 262 11.76 -10.93 -12.68
CA THR A 262 12.62 -9.75 -12.63
C THR A 262 11.93 -8.68 -11.81
N LEU A 263 12.63 -8.14 -10.82
CA LEU A 263 12.19 -7.05 -9.97
C LEU A 263 13.15 -5.88 -10.10
N ILE A 264 12.62 -4.69 -10.43
CA ILE A 264 13.34 -3.43 -10.28
C ILE A 264 12.76 -2.69 -9.08
N VAL A 265 13.61 -2.34 -8.11
CA VAL A 265 13.28 -1.48 -6.98
C VAL A 265 13.97 -0.14 -7.16
N SER A 266 13.21 0.94 -7.24
CA SER A 266 13.74 2.31 -7.29
C SER A 266 13.52 2.97 -5.94
N SER A 267 14.57 3.52 -5.33
CA SER A 267 14.49 4.21 -4.04
C SER A 267 14.48 5.73 -4.19
N TYR A 268 13.85 6.44 -3.26
CA TYR A 268 13.66 7.89 -3.31
C TYR A 268 14.03 8.57 -1.99
N PRO A 269 14.49 9.83 -2.02
CA PRO A 269 14.84 10.56 -0.80
C PRO A 269 13.62 11.02 0.00
N GLY A 270 12.42 11.00 -0.59
CA GLY A 270 11.20 11.44 0.05
C GLY A 270 9.95 11.13 -0.78
N PRO A 271 8.75 11.30 -0.20
CA PRO A 271 7.49 10.89 -0.82
C PRO A 271 7.16 11.72 -2.08
N GLY A 272 7.41 13.03 -2.06
CA GLY A 272 7.15 13.94 -3.19
C GLY A 272 8.26 14.00 -4.26
N GLN A 273 9.35 13.25 -4.09
CA GLN A 273 10.53 13.36 -4.95
C GLN A 273 10.40 12.48 -6.20
N THR A 274 10.68 12.98 -7.38
CA THR A 274 10.51 12.21 -8.64
C THR A 274 11.79 11.50 -9.09
N GLU A 275 12.95 11.98 -8.66
CA GLU A 275 14.24 11.40 -8.99
C GLU A 275 14.62 10.30 -8.00
N SER A 276 14.91 9.11 -8.53
CA SER A 276 15.41 7.97 -7.74
C SER A 276 16.84 8.21 -7.28
N LEU A 277 17.20 7.74 -6.07
CA LEU A 277 18.57 7.71 -5.56
C LEU A 277 19.39 6.57 -6.17
N MET A 278 18.76 5.43 -6.37
CA MET A 278 19.34 4.21 -6.95
C MET A 278 18.23 3.28 -7.45
N ASP A 279 18.59 2.44 -8.41
CA ASP A 279 17.80 1.29 -8.83
C ASP A 279 18.52 -0.01 -8.46
N ILE A 280 17.75 -0.98 -7.96
CA ILE A 280 18.19 -2.34 -7.71
C ILE A 280 17.42 -3.23 -8.66
N GLU A 281 18.12 -4.06 -9.43
CA GLU A 281 17.49 -5.08 -10.26
C GLU A 281 17.85 -6.46 -9.71
N ILE A 282 16.82 -7.28 -9.53
CA ILE A 282 16.89 -8.62 -8.96
C ILE A 282 16.28 -9.56 -9.99
N ILE A 283 17.02 -10.60 -10.37
CA ILE A 283 16.54 -11.65 -11.28
C ILE A 283 16.64 -12.97 -10.52
N GLY A 284 15.63 -13.81 -10.64
CA GLY A 284 15.56 -15.01 -9.82
C GLY A 284 14.49 -16.00 -10.20
N ASP A 285 14.44 -17.07 -9.43
CA ASP A 285 13.43 -18.13 -9.54
C ASP A 285 12.28 -17.85 -8.58
N LEU A 286 11.07 -18.19 -9.02
CA LEU A 286 9.84 -18.16 -8.24
C LEU A 286 9.41 -19.59 -7.93
N ILE A 287 9.37 -19.94 -6.64
CA ILE A 287 8.95 -21.27 -6.18
C ILE A 287 7.61 -21.12 -5.46
N TRP A 288 6.54 -21.59 -6.09
CA TRP A 288 5.22 -21.62 -5.48
C TRP A 288 5.17 -22.63 -4.34
N GLU A 289 4.54 -22.25 -3.24
CA GLU A 289 4.33 -23.13 -2.11
C GLU A 289 2.96 -23.81 -2.21
N GLU A 290 2.78 -24.96 -1.54
CA GLU A 290 1.48 -25.64 -1.51
C GLU A 290 0.47 -24.87 -0.65
N ASP A 291 0.94 -24.24 0.44
CA ASP A 291 0.10 -23.50 1.37
C ASP A 291 -0.39 -22.17 0.77
N ALA A 292 -1.69 -21.95 0.82
CA ALA A 292 -2.33 -20.67 0.48
C ALA A 292 -2.59 -19.81 1.73
N SER A 293 -2.88 -18.52 1.53
CA SER A 293 -3.28 -17.64 2.63
C SER A 293 -4.61 -18.08 3.25
N ALA A 294 -4.61 -18.25 4.57
CA ALA A 294 -5.83 -18.60 5.32
C ALA A 294 -6.79 -17.41 5.49
N VAL A 295 -6.33 -16.17 5.25
CA VAL A 295 -7.12 -14.95 5.51
C VAL A 295 -7.37 -14.10 4.26
N VAL A 296 -6.64 -14.34 3.17
CA VAL A 296 -6.86 -13.71 1.86
C VAL A 296 -7.14 -14.81 0.83
N PRO A 297 -8.41 -15.15 0.58
CA PRO A 297 -8.76 -16.15 -0.42
C PRO A 297 -8.13 -15.85 -1.79
N GLY A 298 -7.57 -16.86 -2.43
CA GLY A 298 -6.88 -16.76 -3.73
C GLY A 298 -5.46 -16.19 -3.68
N ALA A 299 -4.96 -15.81 -2.50
CA ALA A 299 -3.56 -15.41 -2.34
C ALA A 299 -2.67 -16.64 -2.07
N GLN A 300 -1.53 -16.72 -2.75
CA GLN A 300 -0.61 -17.84 -2.68
C GLN A 300 0.75 -17.42 -2.15
N PHE A 301 1.35 -18.23 -1.27
CA PHE A 301 2.74 -18.02 -0.88
C PHE A 301 3.72 -18.48 -1.97
N ALA A 302 4.79 -17.71 -2.16
CA ALA A 302 5.89 -18.09 -3.02
C ALA A 302 7.23 -17.66 -2.44
N GLN A 303 8.26 -18.41 -2.75
CA GLN A 303 9.65 -18.08 -2.44
C GLN A 303 10.33 -17.47 -3.67
N PHE A 304 10.83 -16.26 -3.51
CA PHE A 304 11.67 -15.55 -4.46
C PHE A 304 13.12 -15.87 -4.16
N VAL A 305 13.78 -16.62 -5.05
CA VAL A 305 15.19 -16.99 -4.93
C VAL A 305 16.01 -16.07 -5.82
N VAL A 306 16.84 -15.24 -5.21
CA VAL A 306 17.68 -14.28 -5.95
C VAL A 306 18.84 -15.02 -6.59
N ASN A 307 18.93 -14.94 -7.92
CA ASN A 307 20.02 -15.51 -8.71
C ASN A 307 21.01 -14.44 -9.17
N GLU A 308 20.51 -13.25 -9.54
CA GLU A 308 21.32 -12.11 -9.93
C GLU A 308 20.89 -10.85 -9.18
N PHE A 309 21.87 -10.01 -8.83
CA PHE A 309 21.66 -8.76 -8.11
C PHE A 309 22.50 -7.66 -8.74
N TYR A 310 21.82 -6.60 -9.21
CA TYR A 310 22.45 -5.45 -9.84
C TYR A 310 22.06 -4.16 -9.13
N LEU A 311 23.00 -3.23 -9.04
CA LEU A 311 22.80 -1.92 -8.42
C LEU A 311 23.22 -0.81 -9.37
N THR A 312 22.36 0.19 -9.57
CA THR A 312 22.63 1.37 -10.40
C THR A 312 22.46 2.64 -9.56
N PRO A 313 23.54 3.31 -9.14
CA PRO A 313 23.45 4.61 -8.47
C PRO A 313 22.91 5.67 -9.45
N LYS A 314 22.00 6.52 -8.99
CA LYS A 314 21.36 7.56 -9.82
C LYS A 314 21.74 8.97 -9.42
N THR A 315 22.46 9.13 -8.31
CA THR A 315 22.99 10.41 -7.84
C THR A 315 24.45 10.30 -7.45
N ASP A 316 25.20 11.40 -7.55
CA ASP A 316 26.60 11.46 -7.11
C ASP A 316 26.76 11.15 -5.63
N GLN A 317 25.77 11.52 -4.81
CA GLN A 317 25.74 11.19 -3.39
C GLN A 317 25.78 9.67 -3.17
N MET A 318 24.99 8.89 -3.94
CA MET A 318 25.00 7.43 -3.81
C MET A 318 26.30 6.82 -4.33
N VAL A 319 26.87 7.35 -5.42
CA VAL A 319 28.20 6.94 -5.90
C VAL A 319 29.26 7.13 -4.82
N GLN A 320 29.30 8.29 -4.17
CA GLN A 320 30.23 8.57 -3.08
C GLN A 320 30.01 7.62 -1.90
N ASN A 321 28.76 7.46 -1.45
CA ASN A 321 28.42 6.59 -0.32
C ASN A 321 28.82 5.13 -0.56
N PHE A 322 28.57 4.58 -1.75
CA PHE A 322 28.93 3.20 -2.05
C PHE A 322 30.44 2.98 -2.21
N ASN A 323 31.16 4.00 -2.69
CA ASN A 323 32.61 3.91 -2.86
C ASN A 323 33.40 4.17 -1.56
N GLN A 324 32.79 4.70 -0.50
CA GLN A 324 33.48 4.97 0.78
C GLN A 324 34.02 3.70 1.47
N ASN A 325 33.26 2.60 1.40
CA ASN A 325 33.63 1.32 2.02
C ASN A 325 33.52 0.18 1.00
N LEU A 326 34.00 0.41 -0.23
CA LEU A 326 33.90 -0.53 -1.33
C LEU A 326 34.63 -1.85 -0.98
N PRO A 327 33.95 -3.00 -1.01
CA PRO A 327 34.59 -4.30 -0.87
C PRO A 327 35.67 -4.53 -1.93
N GLN A 328 36.71 -5.30 -1.58
CA GLN A 328 37.90 -5.46 -2.43
C GLN A 328 37.63 -6.11 -3.79
N ASP A 329 36.53 -6.85 -3.93
CA ASP A 329 36.11 -7.59 -5.13
C ASP A 329 35.09 -6.81 -5.99
N LEU A 330 34.84 -5.53 -5.67
CA LEU A 330 33.94 -4.67 -6.41
C LEU A 330 34.69 -3.55 -7.14
N ASP A 331 34.32 -3.36 -8.41
CA ASP A 331 34.73 -2.18 -9.16
C ASP A 331 34.03 -0.94 -8.59
N PRO A 332 34.66 0.25 -8.65
CA PRO A 332 34.03 1.48 -8.21
C PRO A 332 32.70 1.73 -8.92
N PHE A 333 31.69 2.07 -8.13
CA PHE A 333 30.39 2.47 -8.64
C PHE A 333 30.52 3.77 -9.44
N GLN A 334 29.77 3.86 -10.54
CA GLN A 334 29.70 5.03 -11.40
C GLN A 334 28.25 5.48 -11.57
N LEU A 335 28.06 6.78 -11.74
CA LEU A 335 26.74 7.38 -11.92
C LEU A 335 26.04 6.77 -13.14
N ASN A 336 24.81 6.30 -12.95
CA ASN A 336 23.96 5.68 -13.96
C ASN A 336 24.54 4.40 -14.61
N GLN A 337 25.55 3.77 -13.99
CA GLN A 337 26.09 2.50 -14.47
C GLN A 337 25.63 1.34 -13.59
N LYS A 338 25.18 0.26 -14.24
CA LYS A 338 24.75 -0.96 -13.59
C LYS A 338 25.98 -1.75 -13.12
N ALA A 339 26.10 -1.94 -11.82
CA ALA A 339 27.12 -2.77 -11.18
C ALA A 339 26.55 -4.15 -10.83
N ASN A 340 27.31 -5.21 -11.12
CA ASN A 340 26.93 -6.58 -10.78
C ASN A 340 27.46 -6.96 -9.38
N LEU A 341 26.53 -7.25 -8.46
CA LEU A 341 26.79 -7.66 -7.08
C LEU A 341 26.47 -9.15 -6.83
N THR A 342 26.19 -9.90 -7.90
CA THR A 342 25.86 -11.33 -7.82
C THR A 342 27.02 -12.10 -7.21
N LYS A 343 26.74 -12.81 -6.11
CA LYS A 343 27.74 -13.59 -5.34
C LYS A 343 28.95 -12.76 -4.89
N LYS A 344 28.73 -11.49 -4.55
CA LYS A 344 29.73 -10.60 -3.96
C LYS A 344 29.32 -10.18 -2.55
N ASP A 345 30.31 -9.89 -1.71
CA ASP A 345 30.03 -9.34 -0.39
C ASP A 345 29.65 -7.86 -0.55
N PHE A 346 28.51 -7.45 0.01
CA PHE A 346 28.12 -6.04 0.05
C PHE A 346 27.23 -5.76 1.28
N PRO A 347 27.84 -5.49 2.45
CA PRO A 347 27.14 -5.38 3.73
C PRO A 347 26.04 -4.31 3.77
N ALA A 348 26.15 -3.24 2.97
CA ALA A 348 25.14 -2.19 2.87
C ALA A 348 23.75 -2.73 2.48
N PHE A 349 23.70 -3.86 1.76
CA PHE A 349 22.47 -4.57 1.40
C PHE A 349 22.36 -5.95 2.07
N GLY A 350 23.21 -6.23 3.06
CA GLY A 350 23.31 -7.53 3.71
C GLY A 350 23.62 -8.66 2.73
N LEU A 351 24.35 -8.38 1.64
CA LEU A 351 24.79 -9.40 0.68
C LEU A 351 26.06 -10.08 1.20
N SER A 352 26.10 -11.40 1.08
CA SER A 352 27.29 -12.20 1.28
C SER A 352 27.42 -13.20 0.14
N LYS A 353 28.64 -13.37 -0.38
CA LYS A 353 28.93 -14.27 -1.51
C LYS A 353 28.54 -15.74 -1.25
N ASP A 354 28.52 -16.12 0.02
CA ASP A 354 28.25 -17.50 0.46
C ASP A 354 26.78 -17.73 0.83
N THR A 355 25.92 -16.71 0.68
CA THR A 355 24.51 -16.77 1.10
C THR A 355 23.57 -16.66 -0.10
N GLN A 356 22.71 -17.68 -0.30
CA GLN A 356 21.57 -17.56 -1.20
C GLN A 356 20.51 -16.66 -0.57
N ILE A 357 20.14 -15.58 -1.24
CA ILE A 357 19.08 -14.69 -0.78
C ILE A 357 17.74 -15.27 -1.20
N LYS A 358 16.85 -15.39 -0.22
CA LYS A 358 15.50 -15.88 -0.39
C LYS A 358 14.55 -14.96 0.37
N GLU A 359 13.41 -14.67 -0.24
CA GLU A 359 12.30 -14.01 0.44
C GLU A 359 11.05 -14.84 0.21
N ASN A 360 10.27 -15.07 1.26
CA ASN A 360 8.96 -15.68 1.09
C ASN A 360 7.93 -14.55 1.13
N ASP A 361 7.10 -14.46 0.11
CA ASP A 361 6.10 -13.42 -0.01
C ASP A 361 4.73 -14.01 -0.32
N LEU A 362 3.69 -13.21 -0.17
CA LEU A 362 2.33 -13.54 -0.54
C LEU A 362 2.02 -12.84 -1.87
N LEU A 363 1.59 -13.59 -2.89
CA LEU A 363 1.13 -13.05 -4.16
C LEU A 363 -0.40 -13.15 -4.21
N TYR A 364 -1.05 -12.03 -4.53
CA TYR A 364 -2.49 -11.98 -4.76
C TYR A 364 -2.79 -11.12 -5.96
N GLN A 365 -3.57 -11.63 -6.91
CA GLN A 365 -3.93 -10.90 -8.11
C GLN A 365 -5.45 -10.69 -8.12
N ARG A 366 -5.86 -9.48 -8.46
CA ARG A 366 -7.26 -9.11 -8.65
C ARG A 366 -7.36 -8.13 -9.82
N GLU A 367 -8.15 -8.48 -10.83
CA GLU A 367 -8.39 -7.68 -12.03
C GLU A 367 -7.09 -7.28 -12.78
N ASN A 368 -6.64 -6.03 -12.67
CA ASN A 368 -5.40 -5.52 -13.27
C ASN A 368 -4.37 -5.14 -12.21
N ARG A 369 -4.47 -5.72 -11.00
CA ARG A 369 -3.65 -5.42 -9.84
C ARG A 369 -2.97 -6.67 -9.31
N LEU A 370 -1.72 -6.50 -8.91
CA LEU A 370 -0.92 -7.50 -8.22
C LEU A 370 -0.52 -6.94 -6.86
N TYR A 371 -0.83 -7.72 -5.84
CA TYR A 371 -0.52 -7.43 -4.45
C TYR A 371 0.57 -8.34 -3.92
N LEU A 372 1.46 -7.75 -3.13
CA LEU A 372 2.45 -8.46 -2.34
C LEU A 372 2.14 -8.39 -0.85
N GLY A 373 2.73 -9.31 -0.09
CA GLY A 373 2.65 -9.35 1.36
C GLY A 373 3.29 -8.12 2.01
N ALA A 374 2.65 -7.61 3.05
CA ALA A 374 3.18 -6.52 3.84
C ALA A 374 4.52 -6.90 4.47
N ARG A 375 5.48 -5.97 4.51
CA ARG A 375 6.72 -6.22 5.26
C ARG A 375 6.47 -6.19 6.76
N PRO A 376 7.19 -7.00 7.54
CA PRO A 376 7.24 -6.83 8.99
C PRO A 376 7.50 -5.37 9.39
N VAL A 377 6.86 -4.93 10.47
CA VAL A 377 6.98 -3.55 11.00
C VAL A 377 8.40 -3.18 11.42
N ASP A 378 9.25 -4.17 11.69
CA ASP A 378 10.67 -3.99 12.00
C ASP A 378 11.57 -3.87 10.75
N GLY A 379 10.96 -3.87 9.55
CA GLY A 379 11.65 -3.74 8.27
C GLY A 379 12.47 -4.95 7.85
N ARG A 380 12.46 -6.05 8.63
CA ARG A 380 13.24 -7.25 8.31
C ARG A 380 12.63 -8.00 7.13
N ARG A 381 13.46 -8.78 6.45
CA ARG A 381 13.03 -9.66 5.35
C ARG A 381 12.04 -10.72 5.86
N PRO A 382 11.05 -11.14 5.04
CA PRO A 382 10.10 -12.20 5.37
C PRO A 382 10.74 -13.61 5.23
N PHE A 383 11.94 -13.75 5.79
CA PHE A 383 12.69 -14.98 5.91
C PHE A 383 13.29 -15.06 7.33
N PRO A 384 13.14 -16.19 8.05
CA PRO A 384 12.50 -17.46 7.65
C PRO A 384 10.95 -17.37 7.58
N THR A 385 10.28 -18.46 7.20
CA THR A 385 8.83 -18.51 6.86
C THR A 385 7.90 -17.95 7.95
N GLU A 386 8.34 -18.01 9.21
CA GLU A 386 7.62 -17.52 10.38
C GLU A 386 7.41 -16.00 10.33
N ARG A 387 8.26 -15.27 9.59
CA ARG A 387 8.19 -13.80 9.43
C ARG A 387 7.23 -13.34 8.33
N ARG A 388 6.57 -14.25 7.61
CA ARG A 388 5.58 -13.87 6.60
C ARG A 388 4.42 -13.13 7.24
N THR A 389 3.87 -12.17 6.52
CA THR A 389 2.60 -11.55 6.87
C THR A 389 1.50 -12.17 6.01
N TYR A 390 0.26 -12.06 6.48
CA TYR A 390 -0.91 -12.39 5.65
C TYR A 390 -1.63 -11.11 5.19
N SER A 391 -1.03 -9.96 5.46
CA SER A 391 -1.51 -8.65 5.06
C SER A 391 -1.02 -8.33 3.67
N LEU A 392 -1.80 -7.59 2.91
CA LEU A 392 -1.35 -7.00 1.64
C LEU A 392 -0.87 -5.57 1.95
N SER A 393 0.22 -5.12 1.32
CA SER A 393 0.63 -3.71 1.42
C SER A 393 0.75 -3.03 0.08
N ASP A 394 1.16 -3.76 -0.95
CA ASP A 394 1.63 -3.10 -2.15
C ASP A 394 0.67 -3.33 -3.32
N ASP A 395 0.25 -2.26 -3.98
CA ASP A 395 -0.60 -2.31 -5.17
C ASP A 395 0.21 -2.00 -6.43
N LEU A 396 0.46 -3.04 -7.22
CA LEU A 396 1.13 -2.94 -8.51
C LEU A 396 0.09 -3.05 -9.63
N ILE A 397 0.12 -2.11 -10.57
CA ILE A 397 -0.81 -2.07 -11.71
C ILE A 397 -0.08 -2.46 -12.98
N ASP A 398 -0.77 -3.18 -13.86
CA ASP A 398 -0.36 -3.31 -15.26
C ASP A 398 -0.81 -2.08 -16.08
N PRO A 399 0.11 -1.19 -16.49
CA PRO A 399 -0.25 0.03 -17.20
C PRO A 399 -0.75 -0.25 -18.64
N GLU A 400 -0.28 -1.33 -19.28
CA GLU A 400 -0.63 -1.65 -20.67
C GLU A 400 -2.06 -2.18 -20.75
N ARG A 401 -2.43 -3.08 -19.83
CA ARG A 401 -3.81 -3.57 -19.72
C ARG A 401 -4.78 -2.45 -19.37
N SER A 402 -4.37 -1.53 -18.50
CA SER A 402 -5.19 -0.37 -18.10
C SER A 402 -5.51 0.56 -19.28
N ALA A 403 -4.58 0.73 -20.22
CA ALA A 403 -4.79 1.58 -21.41
C ALA A 403 -5.66 0.91 -22.48
N SER A 404 -5.53 -0.41 -22.65
CA SER A 404 -6.26 -1.17 -23.69
C SER A 404 -7.78 -1.13 -23.50
N PHE A 405 -8.27 -1.13 -22.25
CA PHE A 405 -9.69 -1.07 -21.95
C PHE A 405 -10.32 0.28 -22.37
N ALA A 406 -9.61 1.39 -22.12
CA ALA A 406 -10.03 2.73 -22.56
C ALA A 406 -10.08 2.82 -24.09
N TYR A 407 -9.14 2.17 -24.79
CA TYR A 407 -9.09 2.14 -26.25
C TYR A 407 -10.28 1.38 -26.86
N ILE A 408 -10.67 0.25 -26.27
CA ILE A 408 -11.82 -0.55 -26.74
C ILE A 408 -13.14 0.23 -26.58
N ILE A 409 -13.33 0.94 -25.46
CA ILE A 409 -14.52 1.77 -25.25
C ILE A 409 -14.57 2.92 -26.26
N MET A 410 -13.46 3.63 -26.44
CA MET A 410 -13.35 4.71 -27.42
C MET A 410 -13.62 4.23 -28.85
N LEU A 411 -13.08 3.08 -29.25
CA LEU A 411 -13.28 2.50 -30.58
C LEU A 411 -14.75 2.13 -30.82
N ASN A 412 -15.42 1.56 -29.81
CA ASN A 412 -16.85 1.23 -29.92
C ASN A 412 -17.72 2.49 -30.04
N ILE A 413 -17.44 3.55 -29.26
CA ILE A 413 -18.16 4.84 -29.37
C ILE A 413 -17.95 5.47 -30.75
N LEU A 414 -16.73 5.40 -31.30
CA LEU A 414 -16.42 5.93 -32.62
C LEU A 414 -17.11 5.15 -33.74
N ILE A 415 -17.18 3.82 -33.63
CA ILE A 415 -17.92 2.99 -34.58
C ILE A 415 -19.41 3.37 -34.54
N PHE A 416 -20.04 3.44 -33.36
CA PHE A 416 -21.46 3.80 -33.25
C PHE A 416 -21.79 5.20 -33.78
N SER A 417 -20.88 6.17 -33.68
CA SER A 417 -21.08 7.53 -34.20
C SER A 417 -20.82 7.70 -35.70
N ILE A 418 -20.26 6.69 -36.38
CA ILE A 418 -20.14 6.63 -37.85
C ILE A 418 -21.41 6.01 -38.50
N TRP A 419 -22.22 5.30 -37.70
CA TRP A 419 -23.45 4.64 -38.16
C TRP A 419 -24.75 5.41 -37.87
N ILE A 420 -24.64 6.61 -37.29
CA ILE A 420 -25.73 7.60 -37.12
C ILE A 420 -25.40 8.79 -38.02
#